data_AF-A0A812C759-F1
#
_entry.id   AF-A0A812C759-F1
#
_cell.length_a   1.000
_cell.length_b   1.000
_cell.length_c   1.000
_cell.angle_alpha   90.00
_cell.angle_beta   90.00
_cell.angle_gamma   90.00
#
_symmetry.space_group_name_H-M   'P 1'
#
loop_
_entity.id
_entity.type
_entity.pdbx_description
1 polymer ?
#
loop_
_entity_poly.entity_id
_entity_poly.type
_entity_poly.pdbx_seq_one_letter_code
_entity_poly.pdbx_strand_id
1 'polypeptide(L)'
;MVYACAHGATVTDHVIRQKSSQLAVNLEVDFEPSNGWLMRCKQANNVSFKKFHGESTSADHGSANEWVTNVLPQLFRGYDPKDVWNCDETGIFYKAMLSGSLRFAGDEQSNGTKVPKDRLTMLQFTNMDGSEKHAVVVGKSAKPRQTDFDEFISFDDRTQCYGELTDTDITRGIKSDDQDFDEDDDAESVSSEVSESDKPAPNSLAALNAFETLTAYFEAKSSNPDGALKMIYGLDESVHDVNKEISVQSKMTDFF
;
A
#
# COMPACT_ATOMS: atom_id res chain seq x y z
N MET A 1 22.59 35.48 -15.01
CA MET A 1 21.48 34.51 -14.81
C MET A 1 21.96 33.08 -14.94
N VAL A 2 22.46 32.66 -16.12
CA VAL A 2 22.90 31.29 -16.41
C VAL A 2 23.90 30.75 -15.37
N TYR A 3 24.93 31.53 -15.02
CA TYR A 3 25.93 31.14 -14.02
C TYR A 3 25.34 30.89 -12.63
N ALA A 4 24.43 31.76 -12.15
CA ALA A 4 23.81 31.61 -10.83
C ALA A 4 22.87 30.38 -10.78
N CYS A 5 22.08 30.16 -11.84
CA CYS A 5 21.23 28.98 -11.95
C CYS A 5 22.06 27.68 -12.02
N ALA A 6 23.22 27.70 -12.71
CA ALA A 6 24.11 26.54 -12.82
C ALA A 6 24.81 26.16 -11.50
N HIS A 7 24.89 27.09 -10.53
CA HIS A 7 25.49 26.86 -9.21
C HIS A 7 24.42 26.75 -8.10
N GLY A 8 23.18 26.39 -8.46
CA GLY A 8 22.11 26.08 -7.51
C GLY A 8 21.48 27.29 -6.81
N ALA A 9 21.79 28.53 -7.23
CA ALA A 9 21.21 29.72 -6.63
C ALA A 9 19.79 29.98 -7.17
N THR A 10 18.85 30.23 -6.26
CA THR A 10 17.48 30.62 -6.64
C THR A 10 17.49 32.06 -7.17
N VAL A 11 17.19 32.23 -8.46
CA VAL A 11 17.10 33.55 -9.09
C VAL A 11 15.63 33.99 -9.15
N THR A 12 15.29 35.02 -8.40
CA THR A 12 13.94 35.62 -8.41
C THR A 12 13.89 36.87 -9.28
N ASP A 13 12.67 37.27 -9.66
CA ASP A 13 12.39 38.48 -10.45
C ASP A 13 13.00 39.74 -9.84
N HIS A 14 12.92 39.85 -8.52
CA HIS A 14 13.52 40.96 -7.77
C HIS A 14 15.04 40.98 -7.93
N VAL A 15 15.70 39.82 -7.82
CA VAL A 15 17.16 39.70 -7.98
C VAL A 15 17.58 40.09 -9.39
N ILE A 16 16.81 39.68 -10.41
CA ILE A 16 17.09 40.04 -11.81
C ILE A 16 17.00 41.56 -11.98
N ARG A 17 15.91 42.19 -11.50
CA ARG A 17 15.74 43.65 -11.60
C ARG A 17 16.84 44.41 -10.87
N GLN A 18 17.15 44.04 -9.62
CA GLN A 18 18.18 44.68 -8.83
C GLN A 18 19.56 44.59 -9.49
N LYS A 19 19.91 43.41 -10.04
CA LYS A 19 21.18 43.22 -10.75
C LYS A 19 21.24 43.98 -12.07
N SER A 20 20.13 44.10 -12.78
CA SER A 20 20.05 44.91 -13.99
C SER A 20 20.18 46.41 -13.72
N SER A 21 19.60 46.92 -12.63
CA SER A 21 19.85 48.30 -12.18
C SER A 21 21.31 48.52 -11.81
N GLN A 22 21.94 47.60 -11.07
CA GLN A 22 23.37 47.68 -10.74
C GLN A 22 24.25 47.70 -11.99
N LEU A 23 23.92 46.88 -13.00
CA LEU A 23 24.64 46.88 -14.27
C LEU A 23 24.45 48.18 -15.06
N ALA A 24 23.24 48.76 -15.05
CA ALA A 24 22.98 50.04 -15.70
C ALA A 24 23.86 51.15 -15.11
N VAL A 25 23.96 51.22 -13.78
CA VAL A 25 24.84 52.17 -13.08
C VAL A 25 26.30 51.93 -13.43
N ASN A 26 26.77 50.67 -13.40
CA ASN A 26 28.16 50.33 -13.70
C ASN A 26 28.54 50.59 -15.16
N LEU A 27 27.58 50.54 -16.08
CA LEU A 27 27.77 50.82 -17.50
C LEU A 27 27.45 52.27 -17.87
N GLU A 28 27.11 53.10 -16.89
CA GLU A 28 26.70 54.51 -17.08
C GLU A 28 25.56 54.68 -18.10
N VAL A 29 24.63 53.72 -18.12
CA VAL A 29 23.46 53.73 -19.00
C VAL A 29 22.23 54.17 -18.22
N ASP A 30 21.47 55.11 -18.77
CA ASP A 30 20.14 55.47 -18.26
C ASP A 30 19.14 54.37 -18.59
N PHE A 31 19.03 53.39 -17.69
CA PHE A 31 18.17 52.23 -17.83
C PHE A 31 17.50 51.85 -16.51
N GLU A 32 16.17 51.91 -16.50
CA GLU A 32 15.36 51.42 -15.38
C GLU A 32 14.61 50.12 -15.74
N PRO A 33 14.90 48.99 -15.07
CA PRO A 33 14.28 47.71 -15.38
C PRO A 33 12.81 47.68 -14.93
N SER A 34 11.92 47.98 -15.89
CA SER A 34 10.47 47.87 -15.72
C SER A 34 10.00 46.41 -15.70
N ASN A 35 8.77 46.18 -15.22
CA ASN A 35 8.13 44.86 -15.28
C ASN A 35 7.95 44.37 -16.72
N GLY A 36 7.65 45.29 -17.66
CA GLY A 36 7.53 44.97 -19.07
C GLY A 36 8.85 44.54 -19.70
N TRP A 37 9.96 45.20 -19.33
CA TRP A 37 11.30 44.76 -19.73
C TRP A 37 11.62 43.38 -19.17
N LEU A 38 11.36 43.13 -17.89
CA LEU A 38 11.64 41.83 -17.26
C LEU A 38 10.88 40.70 -17.96
N MET A 39 9.60 40.90 -18.26
CA MET A 39 8.78 39.92 -18.98
C MET A 39 9.35 39.59 -20.36
N ARG A 40 9.70 40.61 -21.16
CA ARG A 40 10.29 40.42 -22.49
C ARG A 40 11.69 39.80 -22.41
N CYS A 41 12.49 40.20 -21.42
CA CYS A 41 13.81 39.65 -21.17
C CYS A 41 13.74 38.16 -20.85
N LYS A 42 12.81 37.74 -19.99
CA LYS A 42 12.56 36.33 -19.72
C LYS A 42 12.11 35.56 -20.95
N GLN A 43 11.18 36.12 -21.73
CA GLN A 43 10.69 35.50 -22.96
C GLN A 43 11.81 35.34 -24.00
N ALA A 44 12.63 36.37 -24.21
CA ALA A 44 13.75 36.34 -25.15
C ALA A 44 14.86 35.36 -24.72
N ASN A 45 15.06 35.18 -23.41
CA ASN A 45 16.08 34.28 -22.85
C ASN A 45 15.52 32.92 -22.43
N ASN A 46 14.27 32.61 -22.79
CA ASN A 46 13.59 31.35 -22.49
C ASN A 46 13.57 31.00 -20.98
N VAL A 47 13.49 32.02 -20.12
CA VAL A 47 13.46 31.88 -18.66
C VAL A 47 12.01 31.71 -18.21
N SER A 48 11.69 30.53 -17.68
CA SER A 48 10.38 30.22 -17.11
C SER A 48 10.46 30.01 -15.60
N PHE A 49 9.39 30.39 -14.90
CA PHE A 49 9.24 30.04 -13.49
C PHE A 49 8.80 28.58 -13.39
N LYS A 50 9.60 27.76 -12.71
CA LYS A 50 9.21 26.41 -12.30
C LYS A 50 9.06 26.40 -10.79
N LYS A 51 7.88 25.99 -10.31
CA LYS A 51 7.69 25.67 -8.90
C LYS A 51 8.41 24.34 -8.64
N PHE A 52 9.42 24.36 -7.79
CA PHE A 52 10.02 23.13 -7.29
C PHE A 52 9.00 22.47 -6.37
N HIS A 53 8.55 21.27 -6.73
CA HIS A 53 7.86 20.36 -5.83
C HIS A 53 8.94 19.57 -5.06
N GLY A 54 8.69 19.25 -3.79
CA GLY A 54 9.69 18.76 -2.83
C GLY A 54 10.52 17.55 -3.29
N GLU A 55 11.67 17.36 -2.63
CA GLU A 55 12.60 16.22 -2.68
C GLU A 55 12.57 15.37 -3.96
N SER A 56 12.82 15.97 -5.13
CA SER A 56 13.07 15.21 -6.35
C SER A 56 14.55 14.85 -6.53
N THR A 57 15.41 15.13 -5.55
CA THR A 57 16.87 15.25 -5.77
C THR A 57 17.67 13.99 -5.43
N SER A 58 17.05 12.85 -5.16
CA SER A 58 17.81 11.60 -4.92
C SER A 58 17.05 10.31 -5.20
N ALA A 59 16.04 10.33 -6.06
CA ALA A 59 15.39 9.08 -6.47
C ALA A 59 16.31 8.34 -7.45
N ASP A 60 16.82 7.17 -7.06
CA ASP A 60 17.55 6.28 -7.95
C ASP A 60 16.58 5.61 -8.92
N HIS A 61 16.32 6.30 -10.03
CA HIS A 61 15.48 5.79 -11.09
C HIS A 61 16.05 4.53 -11.75
N GLY A 62 17.37 4.30 -11.68
CA GLY A 62 18.01 3.11 -12.20
C GLY A 62 17.63 1.89 -11.37
N SER A 63 17.87 1.94 -10.05
CA SER A 63 17.48 0.86 -9.13
C SER A 63 15.97 0.65 -9.09
N ALA A 64 15.17 1.71 -9.13
CA ALA A 64 13.72 1.58 -9.18
C ALA A 64 13.27 0.84 -10.45
N ASN A 65 13.85 1.16 -11.61
CA ASN A 65 13.49 0.50 -12.87
C ASN A 65 13.98 -0.95 -12.91
N GLU A 66 15.16 -1.23 -12.37
CA GLU A 66 15.67 -2.59 -12.20
C GLU A 66 14.73 -3.43 -11.32
N TRP A 67 14.28 -2.87 -10.20
CA TRP A 67 13.35 -3.53 -9.29
C TRP A 67 11.99 -3.80 -9.94
N VAL A 68 11.44 -2.81 -10.66
CA VAL A 68 10.19 -2.95 -11.43
C VAL A 68 10.30 -4.02 -12.52
N THR A 69 11.47 -4.16 -13.15
CA THR A 69 11.66 -5.10 -14.26
C THR A 69 11.94 -6.52 -13.77
N ASN A 70 12.76 -6.67 -12.72
CA ASN A 70 13.34 -7.96 -12.35
C ASN A 70 12.71 -8.58 -11.09
N VAL A 71 12.22 -7.76 -10.16
CA VAL A 71 11.78 -8.22 -8.82
C VAL A 71 10.26 -8.24 -8.74
N LEU A 72 9.60 -7.14 -9.11
CA LEU A 72 8.14 -7.01 -9.08
C LEU A 72 7.38 -8.14 -9.80
N PRO A 73 7.76 -8.57 -11.03
CA PRO A 73 7.06 -9.65 -11.72
C PRO A 73 7.17 -11.00 -11.00
N GLN A 74 8.25 -11.22 -10.25
CA GLN A 74 8.42 -12.44 -9.47
C GLN A 74 7.53 -12.44 -8.22
N LEU A 75 7.39 -11.28 -7.55
CA LEU A 75 6.47 -11.10 -6.42
C LEU A 75 5.01 -11.30 -6.81
N PHE A 76 4.62 -10.87 -8.01
CA PHE A 76 3.24 -11.03 -8.49
C PHE A 76 2.98 -12.40 -9.13
N ARG A 77 3.99 -13.26 -9.23
CA ARG A 77 3.84 -14.57 -9.88
C ARG A 77 2.85 -15.43 -9.10
N GLY A 78 1.79 -15.89 -9.79
CA GLY A 78 0.76 -16.73 -9.19
C GLY A 78 -0.43 -15.96 -8.59
N TYR A 79 -0.38 -14.63 -8.57
CA TYR A 79 -1.51 -13.78 -8.22
C TYR A 79 -2.21 -13.26 -9.48
N ASP A 80 -3.54 -13.27 -9.47
CA ASP A 80 -4.33 -12.57 -10.48
C ASP A 80 -4.20 -11.05 -10.25
N PRO A 81 -4.12 -10.21 -11.30
CA PRO A 81 -4.11 -8.76 -11.15
C PRO A 81 -5.22 -8.18 -10.25
N LYS A 82 -6.38 -8.83 -10.17
CA LYS A 82 -7.47 -8.41 -9.28
C LYS A 82 -7.14 -8.59 -7.78
N ASP A 83 -6.21 -9.49 -7.46
CA ASP A 83 -5.80 -9.88 -6.11
C ASP A 83 -4.53 -9.14 -5.65
N VAL A 84 -3.90 -8.36 -6.53
CA VAL A 84 -2.74 -7.52 -6.20
C VAL A 84 -3.21 -6.11 -5.86
N TRP A 85 -3.03 -5.70 -4.60
CA TRP A 85 -3.51 -4.42 -4.10
C TRP A 85 -2.37 -3.43 -3.84
N ASN A 86 -2.55 -2.18 -4.27
CA ASN A 86 -1.76 -1.06 -3.78
C ASN A 86 -2.58 -0.29 -2.74
N CYS A 87 -1.94 0.13 -1.65
CA CYS A 87 -2.57 0.86 -0.56
C CYS A 87 -1.69 2.04 -0.15
N ASP A 88 -2.26 3.24 -0.06
CA ASP A 88 -1.53 4.45 0.35
C ASP A 88 -2.39 5.39 1.20
N GLU A 89 -1.74 6.05 2.15
CA GLU A 89 -2.37 7.01 3.06
C GLU A 89 -2.23 8.43 2.52
N THR A 90 -3.36 9.13 2.36
CA THR A 90 -3.35 10.55 2.01
C THR A 90 -3.98 11.43 3.08
N GLY A 91 -3.42 12.62 3.28
CA GLY A 91 -3.94 13.64 4.19
C GLY A 91 -4.68 14.75 3.43
N ILE A 92 -5.99 14.86 3.63
CA ILE A 92 -6.83 15.94 3.08
C ILE A 92 -6.92 17.08 4.09
N PHE A 93 -6.27 18.21 3.79
CA PHE A 93 -6.34 19.41 4.62
C PHE A 93 -7.59 20.24 4.28
N TYR A 94 -8.64 20.09 5.07
CA TYR A 94 -9.92 20.75 4.81
C TYR A 94 -10.05 22.15 5.46
N LYS A 95 -9.13 22.51 6.37
CA LYS A 95 -9.05 23.87 6.93
C LYS A 95 -7.81 24.64 6.51
N ALA A 96 -6.98 24.08 5.62
CA ALA A 96 -5.81 24.79 5.15
C ALA A 96 -6.26 26.06 4.38
N MET A 97 -5.85 27.22 4.88
CA MET A 97 -5.96 28.46 4.10
C MET A 97 -4.87 28.47 3.02
N LEU A 98 -5.17 29.11 1.89
CA LEU A 98 -4.16 29.43 0.88
C LEU A 98 -2.99 30.17 1.55
N SER A 99 -1.76 29.74 1.25
CA SER A 99 -0.57 30.41 1.74
C SER A 99 -0.42 31.76 1.06
N GLY A 100 -0.95 32.82 1.68
CA GLY A 100 -0.84 34.19 1.21
C GLY A 100 -2.03 35.04 1.63
N SER A 101 -1.75 36.20 2.24
CA SER A 101 -2.74 37.24 2.51
C SER A 101 -2.39 38.48 1.69
N LEU A 102 -3.36 39.09 1.01
CA LEU A 102 -3.21 40.45 0.52
C LEU A 102 -3.11 41.39 1.73
N ARG A 103 -2.08 42.24 1.76
CA ARG A 103 -1.81 43.20 2.84
C ARG A 103 -1.79 44.61 2.26
N PHE A 104 -2.23 45.60 3.04
CA PHE A 104 -2.06 46.99 2.64
C PHE A 104 -0.61 47.43 2.89
N ALA A 105 -0.10 48.30 2.02
CA ALA A 105 1.25 48.84 2.19
C ALA A 105 1.29 49.72 3.46
N GLY A 106 2.11 49.33 4.44
CA GLY A 106 2.25 50.03 5.72
C GLY A 106 1.72 49.26 6.94
N ASP A 107 1.09 48.09 6.75
CA ASP A 107 0.73 47.22 7.88
C ASP A 107 2.00 46.71 8.56
N GLU A 108 2.12 46.95 9.87
CA GLU A 108 3.18 46.38 10.69
C GLU A 108 3.14 44.83 10.62
N GLN A 109 4.31 44.22 10.72
CA GLN A 109 4.49 42.77 10.59
C GLN A 109 3.74 42.04 11.72
N SER A 110 2.48 41.67 11.47
CA SER A 110 1.73 40.84 12.41
C SER A 110 2.37 39.46 12.45
N ASN A 111 2.64 38.93 13.64
CA ASN A 111 3.09 37.55 13.84
C ASN A 111 2.27 36.60 12.96
N GLY A 112 2.95 35.72 12.21
CA GLY A 112 2.29 34.84 11.25
C GLY A 112 1.20 34.00 11.92
N THR A 113 -0.01 34.01 11.38
CA THR A 113 -1.09 33.17 11.90
C THR A 113 -0.76 31.71 11.62
N LYS A 114 -0.71 30.88 12.67
CA LYS A 114 -0.54 29.43 12.53
C LYS A 114 -1.68 28.89 11.68
N VAL A 115 -1.37 28.44 10.46
CA VAL A 115 -2.37 27.84 9.58
C VAL A 115 -2.88 26.56 10.25
N PRO A 116 -4.21 26.41 10.44
CA PRO A 116 -4.75 25.17 10.97
C PRO A 116 -4.40 24.03 10.02
N LYS A 117 -3.66 23.04 10.53
CA LYS A 117 -3.27 21.81 9.82
C LYS A 117 -4.25 20.67 10.07
N ASP A 118 -5.52 21.02 10.33
CA ASP A 118 -6.56 20.01 10.48
C ASP A 118 -6.66 19.22 9.18
N ARG A 119 -6.35 17.92 9.28
CA ARG A 119 -6.37 16.97 8.16
C ARG A 119 -7.32 15.84 8.47
N LEU A 120 -8.03 15.41 7.43
CA LEU A 120 -8.70 14.11 7.37
C LEU A 120 -7.69 13.14 6.76
N THR A 121 -7.39 12.05 7.45
CA THR A 121 -6.58 10.98 6.87
C THR A 121 -7.52 10.02 6.13
N MET A 122 -7.14 9.64 4.92
CA MET A 122 -7.85 8.67 4.10
C MET A 122 -6.87 7.61 3.62
N LEU A 123 -7.16 6.35 3.90
CA LEU A 123 -6.45 5.20 3.35
C LEU A 123 -7.16 4.81 2.05
N GLN A 124 -6.43 4.82 0.93
CA GLN A 124 -6.96 4.42 -0.37
C GLN A 124 -6.27 3.15 -0.80
N PHE A 125 -7.04 2.22 -1.36
CA PHE A 125 -6.47 1.03 -1.97
C PHE A 125 -7.20 0.66 -3.25
N THR A 126 -6.44 0.14 -4.20
CA THR A 126 -6.89 -0.17 -5.55
C THR A 126 -6.16 -1.41 -6.02
N ASN A 127 -6.88 -2.34 -6.63
CA ASN A 127 -6.26 -3.51 -7.22
C ASN A 127 -5.56 -3.18 -8.54
N MET A 128 -4.64 -4.05 -8.97
CA MET A 128 -3.73 -3.78 -10.07
C MET A 128 -4.45 -3.64 -11.42
N ASP A 129 -5.57 -4.35 -11.62
CA ASP A 129 -6.43 -4.20 -12.80
C ASP A 129 -7.37 -2.98 -12.74
N GLY A 130 -7.49 -2.36 -11.56
CA GLY A 130 -8.30 -1.18 -11.31
C GLY A 130 -9.81 -1.42 -11.30
N SER A 131 -10.25 -2.68 -11.24
CA SER A 131 -11.66 -3.06 -11.15
C SER A 131 -12.28 -2.65 -9.80
N GLU A 132 -11.49 -2.66 -8.73
CA GLU A 132 -11.92 -2.27 -7.39
C GLU A 132 -11.11 -1.12 -6.82
N LYS A 133 -11.82 -0.17 -6.21
CA LYS A 133 -11.26 1.04 -5.60
C LYS A 133 -11.99 1.31 -4.30
N HIS A 134 -11.25 1.33 -3.21
CA HIS A 134 -11.78 1.55 -1.88
C HIS A 134 -11.08 2.73 -1.22
N ALA A 135 -11.83 3.44 -0.39
CA ALA A 135 -11.31 4.54 0.41
C ALA A 135 -11.95 4.50 1.79
N VAL A 136 -11.11 4.53 2.82
CA VAL A 136 -11.56 4.52 4.21
C VAL A 136 -11.05 5.77 4.91
N VAL A 137 -11.95 6.48 5.58
CA VAL A 137 -11.58 7.61 6.42
C VAL A 137 -11.01 7.10 7.73
N VAL A 138 -9.74 7.41 8.00
CA VAL A 138 -9.08 7.03 9.24
C VAL A 138 -9.44 8.06 10.30
N GLY A 139 -10.29 7.62 11.24
CA GLY A 139 -10.69 8.41 12.39
C GLY A 139 -9.55 8.64 13.37
N LYS A 140 -9.70 9.64 14.24
CA LYS A 140 -8.81 9.79 15.39
C LYS A 140 -9.10 8.67 16.38
N SER A 141 -8.05 7.99 16.87
CA SER A 141 -8.21 6.99 17.92
C SER A 141 -8.92 7.60 19.14
N ALA A 142 -9.94 6.91 19.65
CA ALA A 142 -10.67 7.32 20.85
C ALA A 142 -9.76 7.42 22.10
N LYS A 143 -8.67 6.65 22.10
CA LYS A 143 -7.59 6.73 23.07
C LYS A 143 -6.28 6.89 22.29
N PRO A 144 -5.74 8.11 22.11
CA PRO A 144 -4.41 8.28 21.54
C PRO A 144 -3.43 7.65 22.52
N ARG A 145 -3.04 6.39 22.28
CA ARG A 145 -2.12 5.67 23.13
C ARG A 145 -0.74 6.27 22.93
N GLN A 146 -0.13 6.68 24.02
CA GLN A 146 1.32 6.76 24.11
C GLN A 146 1.79 5.31 24.21
N THR A 147 1.92 4.64 23.06
CA THR A 147 2.34 3.24 23.02
C THR A 147 3.80 3.18 23.43
N ASP A 148 4.06 2.41 24.48
CA ASP A 148 5.39 1.94 24.80
C ASP A 148 5.93 1.12 23.61
N PHE A 149 7.23 1.16 23.38
CA PHE A 149 7.87 0.49 22.25
C PHE A 149 7.59 -1.03 22.26
N ASP A 150 7.52 -1.62 23.47
CA ASP A 150 7.22 -3.03 23.66
C ASP A 150 5.76 -3.38 23.29
N GLU A 151 4.79 -2.48 23.51
CA GLU A 151 3.39 -2.66 23.07
C GLU A 151 3.27 -2.55 21.55
N PHE A 152 4.10 -1.72 20.91
CA PHE A 152 4.13 -1.59 19.45
C PHE A 152 4.69 -2.85 18.78
N ILE A 153 5.79 -3.39 19.29
CA ILE A 153 6.42 -4.60 18.72
C ILE A 153 5.50 -5.82 18.87
N SER A 154 4.83 -5.95 20.01
CA SER A 154 3.94 -7.09 20.29
C SER A 154 2.53 -6.93 19.70
N PHE A 155 2.27 -5.85 18.95
CA PHE A 155 0.94 -5.56 18.43
C PHE A 155 0.44 -6.64 17.46
N ASP A 156 1.35 -7.17 16.64
CA ASP A 156 1.05 -8.18 15.63
C ASP A 156 1.15 -9.62 16.16
N ASP A 157 1.56 -9.84 17.42
CA ASP A 157 1.66 -11.18 18.04
C ASP A 157 0.32 -11.95 18.06
N ARG A 158 -0.80 -11.24 17.83
CA ARG A 158 -2.16 -11.80 17.82
C ARG A 158 -2.82 -11.74 16.45
N THR A 159 -2.12 -11.28 15.42
CA THR A 159 -2.66 -11.20 14.06
C THR A 159 -2.66 -12.59 13.44
N GLN A 160 -3.83 -13.07 13.03
CA GLN A 160 -3.97 -14.37 12.38
C GLN A 160 -3.44 -14.26 10.94
N CYS A 161 -2.25 -14.81 10.69
CA CYS A 161 -1.73 -14.96 9.34
C CYS A 161 -2.17 -16.31 8.77
N TYR A 162 -2.57 -16.31 7.49
CA TYR A 162 -2.64 -17.57 6.74
C TYR A 162 -1.21 -18.10 6.60
N GLY A 163 -0.99 -19.38 6.93
CA GLY A 163 0.34 -19.99 6.88
C GLY A 163 0.98 -19.90 5.50
N GLU A 164 2.31 -19.99 5.44
CA GLU A 164 3.02 -20.11 4.15
C GLU A 164 2.48 -21.33 3.40
N LEU A 165 1.89 -21.11 2.21
CA LEU A 165 1.46 -22.21 1.35
C LEU A 165 2.71 -22.98 0.89
N THR A 166 2.72 -24.29 1.11
CA THR A 166 3.80 -25.14 0.61
C THR A 166 3.72 -25.25 -0.91
N ASP A 167 4.85 -25.52 -1.58
CA ASP A 167 4.89 -25.81 -3.03
C ASP A 167 3.87 -26.89 -3.45
N THR A 168 3.56 -27.82 -2.53
CA THR A 168 2.55 -28.87 -2.72
C THR A 168 1.11 -28.36 -2.66
N ASP A 169 0.82 -27.32 -1.89
CA ASP A 169 -0.50 -26.67 -1.87
C ASP A 169 -0.68 -25.77 -3.10
N ILE A 170 0.39 -25.13 -3.57
CA ILE A 170 0.41 -24.32 -4.80
C ILE A 170 0.20 -25.18 -6.05
N THR A 171 0.80 -26.38 -6.08
CA THR A 171 0.73 -27.28 -7.27
C THR A 171 -0.52 -28.16 -7.32
N ARG A 172 -1.27 -28.29 -6.22
CA ARG A 172 -2.50 -29.11 -6.16
C ARG A 172 -3.62 -28.59 -7.07
N GLY A 173 -3.60 -27.30 -7.41
CA GLY A 173 -4.56 -26.69 -8.35
C GLY A 173 -4.16 -26.78 -9.84
N ILE A 174 -2.97 -27.27 -10.17
CA ILE A 174 -2.46 -27.28 -11.55
C ILE A 174 -2.69 -28.65 -12.23
N LYS A 175 -2.87 -29.74 -11.46
CA LYS A 175 -3.10 -31.08 -12.01
C LYS A 175 -4.58 -31.43 -12.05
N SER A 176 -5.33 -30.84 -12.96
CA SER A 176 -6.63 -31.42 -13.34
C SER A 176 -7.05 -31.25 -14.80
N ASP A 177 -6.20 -30.78 -15.72
CA ASP A 177 -6.56 -30.67 -17.15
C ASP A 177 -5.43 -31.06 -18.11
N ASP A 178 -4.89 -32.27 -17.97
CA ASP A 178 -4.22 -32.95 -19.09
C ASP A 178 -4.91 -34.31 -19.31
N GLN A 179 -5.98 -34.27 -20.12
CA GLN A 179 -6.44 -35.44 -20.86
C GLN A 179 -5.55 -35.65 -22.09
N ASP A 180 -5.48 -36.93 -22.48
CA ASP A 180 -4.95 -37.52 -23.71
C ASP A 180 -3.47 -37.90 -23.70
N PHE A 181 -3.20 -39.20 -23.53
CA PHE A 181 -2.60 -40.06 -24.57
C PHE A 181 -2.93 -41.54 -24.26
N ASP A 182 -3.41 -42.24 -25.30
CA ASP A 182 -3.92 -43.62 -25.33
C ASP A 182 -2.85 -44.70 -25.10
N GLU A 183 -3.26 -45.88 -24.58
CA GLU A 183 -2.94 -47.19 -25.17
C GLU A 183 -3.74 -48.34 -24.52
N ASP A 184 -4.05 -49.33 -25.36
CA ASP A 184 -5.04 -50.40 -25.23
C ASP A 184 -4.74 -51.51 -24.19
N ASP A 185 -5.82 -52.24 -23.94
CA ASP A 185 -5.92 -53.71 -23.83
C ASP A 185 -5.97 -54.43 -22.46
N ASP A 186 -6.90 -55.38 -22.48
CA ASP A 186 -7.09 -56.59 -21.68
C ASP A 186 -7.83 -56.57 -20.33
N ALA A 187 -8.79 -57.51 -20.31
CA ALA A 187 -9.79 -57.80 -19.32
C ALA A 187 -9.24 -58.34 -18.00
N GLU A 188 -9.98 -58.10 -16.90
CA GLU A 188 -10.47 -59.16 -16.00
C GLU A 188 -11.34 -58.54 -14.90
N SER A 189 -12.43 -59.23 -14.58
CA SER A 189 -13.37 -58.86 -13.52
C SER A 189 -12.93 -59.50 -12.22
N VAL A 190 -12.49 -58.71 -11.23
CA VAL A 190 -12.31 -59.22 -9.86
C VAL A 190 -12.91 -58.25 -8.84
N SER A 191 -14.08 -58.64 -8.32
CA SER A 191 -14.61 -58.17 -7.06
C SER A 191 -13.63 -58.51 -5.92
N SER A 192 -13.16 -57.50 -5.20
CA SER A 192 -12.52 -57.72 -3.89
C SER A 192 -12.85 -56.55 -2.96
N GLU A 193 -13.43 -56.91 -1.83
CA GLU A 193 -13.74 -56.04 -0.70
C GLU A 193 -12.43 -55.44 -0.17
N VAL A 194 -12.30 -54.11 -0.18
CA VAL A 194 -11.16 -53.42 0.42
C VAL A 194 -11.52 -53.02 1.84
N SER A 195 -10.79 -53.64 2.77
CA SER A 195 -10.75 -53.37 4.20
C SER A 195 -10.48 -51.90 4.53
N GLU A 196 -11.21 -51.41 5.51
CA GLU A 196 -11.27 -50.03 6.01
C GLU A 196 -10.06 -49.65 6.88
N SER A 197 -8.84 -49.58 6.34
CA SER A 197 -7.67 -49.21 7.16
C SER A 197 -6.54 -48.37 6.54
N ASP A 198 -6.65 -47.80 5.33
CA ASP A 198 -5.60 -46.94 4.76
C ASP A 198 -6.13 -45.59 4.23
N LYS A 199 -6.96 -44.88 5.01
CA LYS A 199 -7.27 -43.46 4.72
C LYS A 199 -6.23 -42.56 5.42
N PRO A 200 -5.52 -41.67 4.69
CA PRO A 200 -4.62 -40.71 5.33
C PRO A 200 -5.42 -39.85 6.31
N ALA A 201 -4.81 -39.53 7.47
CA ALA A 201 -5.44 -38.69 8.47
C ALA A 201 -5.87 -37.35 7.84
N PRO A 202 -7.14 -36.93 8.02
CA PRO A 202 -7.64 -35.71 7.39
C PRO A 202 -6.84 -34.50 7.86
N ASN A 203 -6.47 -33.63 6.92
CA ASN A 203 -5.82 -32.36 7.22
C ASN A 203 -6.80 -31.39 7.90
N SER A 204 -6.29 -30.32 8.52
CA SER A 204 -7.09 -29.34 9.26
C SER A 204 -8.20 -28.72 8.42
N LEU A 205 -7.94 -28.42 7.15
CA LEU A 205 -8.94 -27.90 6.21
C LEU A 205 -10.09 -28.88 5.96
N ALA A 206 -9.79 -30.18 5.82
CA ALA A 206 -10.80 -31.22 5.66
C ALA A 206 -11.67 -31.36 6.91
N ALA A 207 -11.09 -31.14 8.11
CA ALA A 207 -11.84 -31.11 9.35
C ALA A 207 -12.78 -29.89 9.42
N LEU A 208 -12.31 -28.70 9.05
CA LEU A 208 -13.12 -27.47 9.03
C LEU A 208 -14.30 -27.57 8.04
N ASN A 209 -14.05 -28.04 6.82
CA ASN A 209 -15.11 -28.26 5.82
C ASN A 209 -16.17 -29.28 6.30
N ALA A 210 -15.76 -30.26 7.10
CA ALA A 210 -16.70 -31.22 7.70
C ALA A 210 -17.60 -30.55 8.76
N PHE A 211 -17.07 -29.61 9.56
CA PHE A 211 -17.87 -28.85 10.53
C PHE A 211 -18.85 -27.89 9.85
N GLU A 212 -18.46 -27.24 8.74
CA GLU A 212 -19.39 -26.43 7.94
C GLU A 212 -20.54 -27.29 7.39
N THR A 213 -20.22 -28.48 6.89
CA THR A 213 -21.21 -29.44 6.39
C THR A 213 -22.19 -29.88 7.50
N LEU A 214 -21.67 -30.18 8.70
CA LEU A 214 -22.49 -30.57 9.84
C LEU A 214 -23.36 -29.41 10.34
N THR A 215 -22.81 -28.20 10.40
CA THR A 215 -23.54 -26.98 10.77
C THR A 215 -24.74 -26.78 9.84
N ALA A 216 -24.51 -26.80 8.53
CA ALA A 216 -25.56 -26.65 7.52
C ALA A 216 -26.64 -27.74 7.63
N TYR A 217 -26.26 -28.99 7.96
CA TYR A 217 -27.20 -30.08 8.16
C TYR A 217 -28.10 -29.85 9.39
N PHE A 218 -27.53 -29.49 10.54
CA PHE A 218 -28.30 -29.29 11.77
C PHE A 218 -29.18 -28.06 11.70
N GLU A 219 -28.74 -26.98 11.04
CA GLU A 219 -29.56 -25.81 10.76
C GLU A 219 -30.77 -26.14 9.86
N ALA A 220 -30.57 -26.99 8.85
CA ALA A 220 -31.62 -27.34 7.90
C ALA A 220 -32.60 -28.42 8.39
N LYS A 221 -32.16 -29.31 9.31
CA LYS A 221 -32.91 -30.53 9.67
C LYS A 221 -33.25 -30.67 11.16
N SER A 222 -32.67 -29.88 12.06
CA SER A 222 -32.96 -29.97 13.50
C SER A 222 -34.05 -28.99 13.93
N SER A 223 -35.00 -29.46 14.75
CA SER A 223 -35.99 -28.59 15.41
C SER A 223 -35.41 -27.79 16.58
N ASN A 224 -34.22 -28.17 17.08
CA ASN A 224 -33.47 -27.42 18.10
C ASN A 224 -31.97 -27.54 17.83
N PRO A 225 -31.41 -26.70 16.94
CA PRO A 225 -30.02 -26.81 16.51
C PRO A 225 -29.01 -26.34 17.58
N ASP A 226 -29.40 -25.46 18.52
CA ASP A 226 -28.49 -24.79 19.47
C ASP A 226 -27.57 -25.73 20.24
N GLY A 227 -28.10 -26.86 20.72
CA GLY A 227 -27.30 -27.83 21.47
C GLY A 227 -26.24 -28.54 20.62
N ALA A 228 -26.59 -28.88 19.39
CA ALA A 228 -25.68 -29.54 18.44
C ALA A 228 -24.65 -28.55 17.89
N LEU A 229 -25.08 -27.34 17.54
CA LEU A 229 -24.21 -26.27 17.07
C LEU A 229 -23.17 -25.88 18.12
N LYS A 230 -23.55 -25.76 19.39
CA LYS A 230 -22.60 -25.48 20.47
C LYS A 230 -21.51 -26.54 20.61
N MET A 231 -21.84 -27.83 20.39
CA MET A 231 -20.85 -28.90 20.38
C MET A 231 -19.94 -28.82 19.14
N ILE A 232 -20.50 -28.50 17.98
CA ILE A 232 -19.75 -28.30 16.74
C ILE A 232 -18.76 -27.14 16.88
N TYR A 233 -19.21 -25.98 17.38
CA TYR A 233 -18.32 -24.83 17.62
C TYR A 233 -17.23 -25.12 18.65
N GLY A 234 -17.50 -25.90 19.70
CA GLY A 234 -16.47 -26.29 20.66
C GLY A 234 -15.39 -27.21 20.07
N LEU A 235 -15.77 -28.08 19.13
CA LEU A 235 -14.82 -28.93 18.40
C LEU A 235 -14.02 -28.12 17.37
N ASP A 236 -14.67 -27.17 16.70
CA ASP A 236 -14.03 -26.23 15.77
C ASP A 236 -12.93 -25.40 16.48
N GLU A 237 -13.23 -24.88 17.67
CA GLU A 237 -12.25 -24.17 18.52
C GLU A 237 -11.08 -25.08 18.93
N SER A 238 -11.36 -26.34 19.27
CA SER A 238 -10.32 -27.31 19.63
C SER A 238 -9.38 -27.63 18.46
N VAL A 239 -9.90 -27.71 17.23
CA VAL A 239 -9.08 -27.91 16.02
C VAL A 239 -8.23 -26.67 15.71
N HIS A 240 -8.78 -25.48 15.95
CA HIS A 240 -8.02 -24.23 15.84
C HIS A 240 -6.87 -24.15 16.86
N ASP A 241 -7.08 -24.60 18.10
CA ASP A 241 -6.05 -24.60 19.13
C ASP A 241 -4.91 -25.59 18.84
N VAL A 242 -5.21 -26.76 18.27
CA VAL A 242 -4.18 -27.71 17.80
C VAL A 242 -3.33 -27.13 16.67
N ASN A 243 -3.92 -26.30 15.80
CA ASN A 243 -3.18 -25.63 14.73
C ASN A 243 -2.35 -24.43 15.22
N LYS A 244 -2.70 -23.79 16.34
CA LYS A 244 -1.91 -22.69 16.94
C LYS A 244 -0.54 -23.15 17.44
N GLU A 245 -0.42 -24.40 17.87
CA GLU A 245 0.88 -24.95 18.30
C GLU A 245 1.87 -25.16 17.13
N ILE A 246 1.41 -25.06 15.88
CA ILE A 246 2.20 -25.40 14.68
C ILE A 246 2.77 -24.16 13.95
N SER A 247 2.23 -22.94 14.15
CA SER A 247 2.64 -21.77 13.38
C SER A 247 2.93 -20.55 14.26
N VAL A 248 4.22 -20.24 14.45
CA VAL A 248 4.70 -19.00 15.08
C VAL A 248 5.28 -18.11 13.98
N GLN A 249 4.74 -16.90 13.81
CA GLN A 249 5.29 -15.87 12.93
C GLN A 249 6.62 -15.35 13.51
N SER A 250 7.62 -15.12 12.66
CA SER A 250 8.86 -14.45 13.06
C SER A 250 8.57 -13.04 13.56
N LYS A 251 9.16 -12.66 14.70
CA LYS A 251 8.98 -11.33 15.28
C LYS A 251 9.55 -10.29 14.34
N MET A 252 9.01 -9.06 14.36
CA MET A 252 9.53 -7.97 13.54
C MET A 252 11.02 -7.66 13.81
N THR A 253 11.52 -8.00 15.00
CA THR A 253 12.95 -7.95 15.35
C THR A 253 13.81 -9.00 14.65
N ASP A 254 13.23 -10.07 14.14
CA ASP A 254 13.98 -11.14 13.47
C ASP A 254 14.44 -10.73 12.05
N PHE A 255 13.98 -9.57 11.57
CA PHE A 255 14.32 -9.00 10.27
C PHE A 255 15.36 -7.86 10.33
N PHE A 256 15.79 -7.44 11.53
CA PHE A 256 16.77 -6.37 11.77
C PHE A 256 17.97 -6.86 12.58
#